data_AF-A0A1W1BW21-F1
#
_entry.id   AF-A0A1W1BW21-F1
#
_cell.length_a   1.000
_cell.length_b   1.000
_cell.length_c   1.000
_cell.angle_alpha   90.00
_cell.angle_beta   90.00
_cell.angle_gamma   90.00
#
_symmetry.space_group_name_H-M   'P 1'
#
loop_
_entity.id
_entity.type
_entity.pdbx_description
1 polymer ?
#
loop_
_entity_poly.entity_id
_entity_poly.type
_entity_poly.pdbx_seq_one_letter_code
_entity_poly.pdbx_strand_id
1 'polypeptide(L)'
;MKLWLGMGVALVLFSGCNSTQNIQLERKNAQQALIIQQQQLKIEALSKALTSKKQGRSRTRTVVPRTKKNIKLKKVEDNNFNSDYMYPQTRSTPKAKKVTKLAQAETATTTSSIMGKAECIAMIGQEKFDKYTQMFGSESASIKRCKMLKAMRN
;
A
#
# COMPACT_ATOMS: atom_id res chain seq x y z
N MET A 1 27.97 -2.91 -87.27
CA MET A 1 26.91 -2.25 -86.47
C MET A 1 27.00 -2.78 -85.04
N LYS A 2 27.65 -1.99 -84.18
CA LYS A 2 28.00 -2.31 -82.78
C LYS A 2 26.98 -1.63 -81.88
N LEU A 3 25.94 -2.31 -81.39
CA LEU A 3 25.02 -1.69 -80.41
C LEU A 3 24.08 -2.67 -79.67
N TRP A 4 24.38 -3.97 -79.63
CA TRP A 4 23.49 -5.00 -79.04
C TRP A 4 24.15 -5.84 -77.93
N LEU A 5 25.17 -5.31 -77.27
CA LEU A 5 25.85 -5.99 -76.13
C LEU A 5 25.75 -5.22 -74.81
N GLY A 6 25.10 -4.05 -74.80
CA GLY A 6 25.10 -3.15 -73.64
C GLY A 6 23.91 -3.25 -72.68
N MET A 7 22.88 -4.05 -72.97
CA MET A 7 21.63 -3.97 -72.20
C MET A 7 21.35 -5.17 -71.26
N GLY A 8 22.21 -6.19 -71.23
CA GLY A 8 22.03 -7.38 -70.39
C GLY A 8 22.62 -7.27 -68.97
N VAL A 9 23.54 -6.34 -68.71
CA VAL A 9 24.30 -6.28 -67.44
C VAL A 9 23.62 -5.41 -66.38
N ALA A 10 22.67 -4.54 -66.75
CA ALA A 10 22.04 -3.61 -65.81
C ALA A 10 20.94 -4.25 -64.93
N LEU A 11 20.44 -5.44 -65.27
CA LEU A 11 19.31 -6.06 -64.55
C LEU A 11 19.69 -6.98 -63.37
N VAL A 12 20.98 -7.26 -63.15
CA VAL A 12 21.41 -8.18 -62.07
C VAL A 12 21.75 -7.43 -60.76
N LEU A 13 21.85 -6.10 -60.78
CA LEU A 13 22.28 -5.31 -59.61
C LEU A 13 21.13 -4.78 -58.73
N PHE A 14 19.86 -4.96 -59.10
CA PHE A 14 18.72 -4.43 -58.32
C PHE A 14 17.98 -5.45 -57.43
N SER A 15 18.29 -6.75 -57.49
CA SER A 15 17.60 -7.78 -56.69
C SER A 15 18.13 -7.94 -55.25
N GLY A 16 19.04 -7.08 -54.79
CA GLY A 16 19.75 -7.23 -53.51
C GLY A 16 19.09 -6.59 -52.27
N CYS A 17 18.03 -5.78 -52.40
CA CYS A 17 17.57 -4.93 -51.27
C CYS A 17 16.45 -5.50 -50.39
N ASN A 18 15.81 -6.63 -50.71
CA ASN A 18 14.68 -7.16 -49.92
C ASN A 18 15.04 -8.25 -48.88
N SER A 19 16.28 -8.77 -48.90
CA SER A 19 16.69 -9.88 -48.02
C SER A 19 17.12 -9.43 -46.61
N THR A 20 17.61 -8.20 -46.47
CA THR A 20 18.19 -7.71 -45.21
C THR A 20 17.17 -7.46 -44.10
N GLN A 21 15.92 -7.12 -44.43
CA GLN A 21 14.88 -6.86 -43.43
C GLN A 21 14.42 -8.13 -42.71
N ASN A 22 14.26 -9.24 -43.43
CA ASN A 22 13.87 -10.52 -42.83
C ASN A 22 14.94 -11.06 -41.87
N ILE A 23 16.22 -10.96 -42.24
CA ILE A 23 17.34 -11.41 -41.40
C ILE A 23 17.41 -10.57 -40.10
N GLN A 24 17.16 -9.27 -40.18
CA GLN A 24 17.12 -8.40 -39.00
C GLN A 24 15.94 -8.72 -38.07
N LEU A 25 14.78 -9.02 -38.65
CA LEU A 25 13.59 -9.41 -37.87
C LEU A 25 13.80 -10.75 -37.16
N GLU A 26 14.39 -11.73 -37.85
CA GLU A 26 14.71 -13.05 -37.30
C GLU A 26 15.71 -12.94 -36.13
N ARG A 27 16.75 -12.11 -36.27
CA ARG A 27 17.71 -11.85 -35.17
C ARG A 27 17.05 -11.20 -33.96
N LYS A 28 16.13 -10.24 -34.17
CA LYS A 28 15.37 -9.61 -33.07
C LYS A 28 14.47 -10.62 -32.37
N ASN A 29 13.78 -11.48 -33.13
CA ASN A 29 12.93 -12.53 -32.57
C ASN A 29 13.76 -13.57 -31.78
N ALA A 30 14.94 -13.95 -32.27
CA ALA A 30 15.86 -14.85 -31.58
C ALA A 30 16.41 -14.22 -30.29
N GLN A 31 16.77 -12.94 -30.31
CA GLN A 31 17.20 -12.21 -29.11
C GLN A 31 16.07 -12.12 -28.07
N GLN A 32 14.84 -11.85 -28.50
CA GLN A 32 13.68 -11.81 -27.63
C GLN A 32 13.39 -13.18 -27.01
N ALA A 33 13.51 -14.27 -27.76
CA ALA A 33 13.36 -15.63 -27.26
C ALA A 33 14.41 -15.99 -26.19
N LEU A 34 15.66 -15.55 -26.37
CA LEU A 34 16.74 -15.76 -25.40
C LEU A 34 16.46 -15.04 -24.08
N ILE A 35 15.98 -13.79 -24.15
CA ILE A 35 15.59 -13.02 -22.95
C ILE A 35 14.45 -13.72 -22.20
N ILE A 36 13.45 -14.24 -22.92
CA ILE A 36 12.33 -14.97 -22.33
C ILE A 36 12.82 -16.23 -21.62
N GLN A 37 13.72 -17.01 -22.21
CA GLN A 37 14.29 -18.20 -21.56
C GLN A 37 15.04 -17.85 -20.27
N GLN A 38 15.85 -16.80 -20.27
CA GLN A 38 16.56 -16.37 -19.07
C GLN A 38 15.59 -15.98 -17.94
N GLN A 39 14.48 -15.33 -18.27
CA GLN A 39 13.45 -14.97 -17.29
C GLN A 39 12.76 -16.22 -16.72
N GLN A 40 12.44 -17.20 -17.56
CA GLN A 40 11.82 -18.46 -17.11
C GLN A 40 12.74 -19.22 -16.15
N LEU A 41 14.03 -19.36 -16.46
CA LEU A 41 15.01 -19.99 -15.56
C LEU A 41 15.11 -19.28 -14.21
N LYS A 42 15.03 -17.94 -14.20
CA LYS A 42 15.04 -17.15 -12.96
C LYS A 42 13.78 -17.37 -12.13
N ILE A 43 12.61 -17.46 -12.77
CA ILE A 43 11.34 -17.75 -12.10
C ILE A 43 11.37 -19.14 -11.48
N GLU A 44 11.87 -20.15 -12.19
CA GLU A 44 12.02 -21.51 -11.67
C GLU A 44 13.01 -21.61 -10.50
N ALA A 45 14.13 -20.90 -10.57
CA ALA A 45 15.09 -20.85 -9.47
C ALA A 45 14.47 -20.20 -8.22
N LEU A 46 13.72 -19.11 -8.40
CA LEU A 46 13.02 -18.44 -7.29
C LEU A 46 11.90 -19.31 -6.71
N SER A 47 11.14 -20.04 -7.54
CA SER A 47 10.08 -20.92 -7.05
C SER A 47 10.64 -22.10 -6.23
N LYS A 48 11.76 -22.70 -6.67
CA LYS A 48 12.49 -23.72 -5.89
C LYS A 48 13.04 -23.17 -4.58
N ALA A 49 13.57 -21.95 -4.57
CA ALA A 49 14.06 -21.31 -3.34
C ALA A 49 12.93 -20.98 -2.35
N LEU A 50 11.74 -20.61 -2.84
CA LEU A 50 10.57 -20.34 -2.00
C LEU A 50 10.01 -21.62 -1.38
N THR A 51 9.99 -22.72 -2.12
CA THR A 51 9.52 -24.03 -1.61
C THR A 51 10.47 -24.60 -0.55
N SER A 52 11.78 -24.49 -0.72
CA SER A 52 12.75 -24.93 0.31
C SER A 52 12.68 -24.09 1.59
N LYS A 53 12.49 -22.76 1.48
CA LYS A 53 12.29 -21.89 2.66
C LYS A 53 11.02 -22.20 3.44
N LYS A 54 9.96 -22.69 2.79
CA LYS A 54 8.68 -23.00 3.44
C LYS A 54 8.77 -24.28 4.28
N GLN A 55 9.62 -25.23 3.93
CA GLN A 55 9.83 -26.48 4.68
C GLN A 55 10.76 -26.35 5.90
N GLY A 56 11.59 -25.29 5.98
CA GLY A 56 12.58 -25.12 7.06
C GLY A 56 12.09 -24.45 8.36
N ARG A 57 10.80 -24.11 8.49
CA ARG A 57 10.32 -23.24 9.60
C ARG A 57 9.21 -23.86 10.44
N SER A 58 9.36 -25.11 10.85
CA SER A 58 8.63 -25.68 11.99
C SER A 58 9.62 -26.13 13.06
N ARG A 59 10.34 -25.18 13.68
CA ARG A 59 10.96 -25.44 14.98
C ARG A 59 9.89 -25.20 16.03
N THR A 60 9.25 -26.26 16.48
CA THR A 60 8.40 -26.24 17.67
C THR A 60 9.26 -25.80 18.84
N ARG A 61 9.21 -24.51 19.20
CA ARG A 61 9.88 -23.98 20.38
C ARG A 61 9.17 -24.59 21.58
N THR A 62 9.81 -25.53 22.26
CA THR A 62 9.39 -25.95 23.59
C THR A 62 9.55 -24.74 24.52
N VAL A 63 8.45 -24.03 24.75
CA VAL A 63 8.41 -22.93 25.70
C VAL A 63 8.41 -23.56 27.08
N VAL A 64 9.56 -23.50 27.77
CA VAL A 64 9.65 -23.93 29.17
C VAL A 64 8.69 -23.05 29.98
N PRO A 65 7.74 -23.63 30.72
CA PRO A 65 6.76 -22.85 31.48
C PRO A 65 7.49 -22.03 32.54
N ARG A 66 7.29 -20.72 32.49
CA ARG A 66 7.89 -19.77 33.43
C ARG A 66 7.33 -20.02 34.82
N THR A 67 8.21 -20.24 35.80
CA THR A 67 7.81 -20.50 37.18
C THR A 67 7.06 -19.30 37.77
N LYS A 68 5.84 -19.53 38.27
CA LYS A 68 5.02 -18.48 38.89
C LYS A 68 5.49 -18.29 40.34
N LYS A 69 5.85 -17.06 40.71
CA LYS A 69 6.15 -16.72 42.11
C LYS A 69 4.83 -16.39 42.83
N ASN A 70 4.65 -16.93 44.02
CA ASN A 70 3.55 -16.57 44.90
C ASN A 70 3.88 -15.25 45.60
N ILE A 71 3.39 -14.13 45.05
CA ILE A 71 3.57 -12.80 45.63
C ILE A 71 2.34 -12.47 46.46
N LYS A 72 2.53 -12.20 47.75
CA LYS A 72 1.46 -11.66 48.60
C LYS A 72 1.25 -10.19 48.25
N LEU A 73 -0.01 -9.78 48.07
CA LEU A 73 -0.34 -8.38 47.83
C LEU A 73 0.10 -7.56 49.04
N LYS A 74 0.88 -6.51 48.80
CA LYS A 74 1.16 -5.49 49.81
C LYS A 74 -0.08 -4.63 49.96
N LYS A 75 -0.36 -4.18 51.19
CA LYS A 75 -1.37 -3.14 51.41
C LYS A 75 -0.85 -1.85 50.78
N VAL A 76 -1.64 -1.27 49.89
CA VAL A 76 -1.39 0.05 49.32
C VAL A 76 -2.14 1.05 50.20
N GLU A 77 -1.45 2.05 50.72
CA GLU A 77 -2.06 3.13 51.47
C GLU A 77 -2.34 4.29 50.51
N ASP A 78 -3.62 4.64 50.34
CA ASP A 78 -4.06 5.75 49.49
C ASP A 78 -3.98 7.09 50.24
N ASN A 79 -2.81 7.40 50.81
CA ASN A 79 -2.56 8.64 51.55
C ASN A 79 -2.37 9.86 50.61
N ASN A 80 -2.55 9.68 49.30
CA ASN A 80 -2.44 10.75 48.29
C ASN A 80 -3.81 11.39 47.97
N PHE A 81 -4.74 11.39 48.92
CA PHE A 81 -5.99 12.12 48.78
C PHE A 81 -5.84 13.52 49.38
N ASN A 82 -5.99 14.55 48.54
CA ASN A 82 -6.10 15.94 48.99
C ASN A 82 -7.41 16.54 48.44
N SER A 83 -8.32 16.88 49.34
CA SER A 83 -9.63 17.47 49.00
C SER A 83 -9.49 18.82 48.30
N ASP A 84 -8.45 19.59 48.60
CA ASP A 84 -8.22 20.92 48.03
C ASP A 84 -7.85 20.84 46.54
N TYR A 85 -7.27 19.71 46.11
CA TYR A 85 -7.00 19.43 44.70
C TYR A 85 -8.28 19.06 43.95
N MET A 86 -9.21 18.33 44.59
CA MET A 86 -10.48 17.95 43.98
C MET A 86 -11.49 19.10 43.93
N TYR A 87 -11.52 19.95 44.96
CA TYR A 87 -12.42 21.07 45.08
C TYR A 87 -11.65 22.33 45.51
N PRO A 88 -10.89 22.96 44.61
CA PRO A 88 -10.27 24.23 44.92
C PRO A 88 -11.38 25.20 45.29
N GLN A 89 -11.33 25.73 46.52
CA GLN A 89 -12.26 26.75 46.99
C GLN A 89 -12.01 28.05 46.21
N THR A 90 -12.54 28.11 45.00
CA THR A 90 -12.66 29.36 44.27
C THR A 90 -13.57 30.26 45.09
N ARG A 91 -13.02 31.37 45.61
CA ARG A 91 -13.81 32.40 46.29
C ARG A 91 -14.90 32.85 45.32
N SER A 92 -16.12 32.38 45.56
CA SER A 92 -17.29 32.68 44.75
C SER A 92 -17.60 34.17 44.84
N THR A 93 -17.16 34.95 43.85
CA THR A 93 -17.91 36.14 43.47
C THR A 93 -19.19 35.67 42.79
N PRO A 94 -20.40 36.08 43.23
CA PRO A 94 -21.64 35.58 42.66
C PRO A 94 -21.84 36.22 41.28
N LYS A 95 -21.44 35.53 40.21
CA LYS A 95 -21.89 35.90 38.86
C LYS A 95 -23.26 35.30 38.60
N ALA A 96 -24.25 36.18 38.60
CA ALA A 96 -25.64 35.88 38.35
C ALA A 96 -25.87 35.20 36.98
N LYS A 97 -26.62 34.09 37.03
CA LYS A 97 -27.63 33.61 36.07
C LYS A 97 -27.40 33.89 34.57
N LYS A 98 -27.07 32.85 33.80
CA LYS A 98 -27.71 32.52 32.51
C LYS A 98 -27.67 30.99 32.25
N VAL A 99 -28.56 30.25 32.90
CA VAL A 99 -28.86 28.86 32.53
C VAL A 99 -29.99 28.90 31.50
N THR A 100 -29.66 29.19 30.25
CA THR A 100 -30.57 28.95 29.10
C THR A 100 -29.75 28.78 27.83
N LYS A 101 -29.24 27.57 27.59
CA LYS A 101 -28.92 26.98 26.27
C LYS A 101 -28.34 25.57 26.46
N LEU A 102 -29.20 24.62 26.83
CA LEU A 102 -28.86 23.18 26.85
C LEU A 102 -29.71 22.37 25.84
N ALA A 103 -30.45 23.03 24.96
CA ALA A 103 -31.17 22.37 23.88
C ALA A 103 -31.17 23.31 22.67
N GLN A 104 -30.84 22.78 21.49
CA GLN A 104 -30.64 23.48 20.22
C GLN A 104 -29.24 24.07 19.98
N ALA A 105 -28.34 23.19 19.58
CA ALA A 105 -27.48 23.43 18.42
C ALA A 105 -27.03 22.05 17.91
N GLU A 106 -27.77 21.55 16.91
CA GLU A 106 -27.23 20.92 15.72
C GLU A 106 -26.20 19.82 15.99
N THR A 107 -26.54 18.54 15.78
CA THR A 107 -26.15 17.85 14.54
C THR A 107 -25.13 18.66 13.74
N ALA A 108 -23.92 18.77 14.28
CA ALA A 108 -22.74 19.18 13.57
C ALA A 108 -22.49 18.04 12.57
N THR A 109 -23.24 18.08 11.49
CA THR A 109 -22.80 17.68 10.16
C THR A 109 -21.50 18.43 9.95
N THR A 110 -20.42 17.89 10.52
CA THR A 110 -19.07 18.26 10.13
C THR A 110 -19.08 18.06 8.63
N THR A 111 -19.10 19.19 7.93
CA THR A 111 -18.65 19.41 6.57
C THR A 111 -17.19 18.98 6.50
N SER A 112 -16.96 17.70 6.78
CA SER A 112 -15.74 17.01 6.47
C SER A 112 -15.78 16.98 4.96
N SER A 113 -15.10 17.97 4.34
CA SER A 113 -14.64 17.99 2.96
C SER A 113 -14.94 16.64 2.33
N ILE A 114 -16.00 16.57 1.52
CA ILE A 114 -16.54 15.32 0.99
C ILE A 114 -15.49 14.81 0.02
N MET A 115 -14.45 14.17 0.55
CA MET A 115 -13.42 13.54 -0.22
C MET A 115 -14.12 12.38 -0.90
N GLY A 116 -14.31 12.50 -2.21
CA GLY A 116 -14.98 11.49 -3.01
C GLY A 116 -14.15 10.21 -3.06
N LYS A 117 -14.81 9.09 -3.34
CA LYS A 117 -14.14 7.80 -3.60
C LYS A 117 -13.01 7.94 -4.62
N ALA A 118 -13.24 8.68 -5.71
CA ALA A 118 -12.25 8.94 -6.75
C ALA A 118 -10.99 9.66 -6.22
N GLU A 119 -11.14 10.62 -5.32
CA GLU A 119 -10.02 11.38 -4.76
C GLU A 119 -9.18 10.51 -3.80
N CYS A 120 -9.85 9.67 -3.01
CA CYS A 120 -9.20 8.70 -2.12
C CYS A 120 -8.44 7.60 -2.91
N ILE A 121 -9.01 7.13 -4.02
CA ILE A 121 -8.35 6.19 -4.94
C ILE A 121 -7.16 6.86 -5.64
N ALA A 122 -7.28 8.10 -6.08
CA ALA A 122 -6.16 8.83 -6.67
C ALA A 122 -4.99 9.00 -5.68
N MET A 123 -5.28 9.10 -4.39
CA MET A 123 -4.27 9.30 -3.35
C MET A 123 -3.51 8.03 -2.97
N ILE A 124 -4.21 6.89 -2.89
CA ILE A 124 -3.67 5.65 -2.31
C ILE A 124 -3.57 4.50 -3.33
N GLY A 125 -4.30 4.60 -4.44
CA GLY A 125 -4.47 3.57 -5.45
C GLY A 125 -5.68 2.67 -5.20
N GLN A 126 -6.20 2.08 -6.28
CA GLN A 126 -7.39 1.25 -6.27
C GLN A 126 -7.20 -0.02 -5.39
N GLU A 127 -6.04 -0.67 -5.51
CA GLU A 127 -5.72 -1.87 -4.72
C GLU A 127 -5.73 -1.62 -3.20
N LYS A 128 -5.23 -0.46 -2.75
CA LYS A 128 -5.23 -0.13 -1.32
C LYS A 128 -6.60 0.32 -0.84
N PHE A 129 -7.37 0.99 -1.69
CA PHE A 129 -8.76 1.33 -1.40
C PHE A 129 -9.61 0.07 -1.22
N ASP A 130 -9.46 -0.91 -2.11
CA ASP A 130 -10.19 -2.18 -2.04
C ASP A 130 -9.79 -2.96 -0.78
N LYS A 131 -8.50 -2.97 -0.43
CA LYS A 131 -8.02 -3.58 0.82
C LYS A 131 -8.62 -2.90 2.06
N TYR A 132 -8.71 -1.58 2.09
CA TYR A 132 -9.37 -0.88 3.20
C TYR A 132 -10.87 -1.17 3.25
N THR A 133 -11.51 -1.29 2.11
CA THR A 133 -12.94 -1.60 2.03
C THR A 133 -13.21 -3.02 2.51
N GLN A 134 -12.33 -3.97 2.21
CA GLN A 134 -12.39 -5.34 2.74
C GLN A 134 -12.16 -5.41 4.26
N MET A 135 -11.25 -4.58 4.80
CA MET A 135 -10.96 -4.57 6.24
C MET A 135 -12.02 -3.84 7.08
N PHE A 136 -12.62 -2.77 6.55
CA PHE A 136 -13.59 -1.94 7.27
C PHE A 136 -15.05 -2.20 6.87
N GLY A 137 -15.28 -3.07 5.88
CA GLY A 137 -16.60 -3.52 5.45
C GLY A 137 -17.49 -2.44 4.82
N SER A 138 -16.98 -1.22 4.61
CA SER A 138 -17.76 -0.10 4.08
C SER A 138 -16.87 0.91 3.35
N GLU A 139 -17.35 1.43 2.23
CA GLU A 139 -16.63 2.44 1.44
C GLU A 139 -16.44 3.74 2.23
N SER A 140 -17.41 4.10 3.07
CA SER A 140 -17.36 5.29 3.91
C SER A 140 -16.25 5.23 4.96
N ALA A 141 -15.93 4.04 5.49
CA ALA A 141 -14.81 3.86 6.41
C ALA A 141 -13.44 3.96 5.73
N SER A 142 -13.31 3.44 4.50
CA SER A 142 -12.11 3.63 3.67
C SER A 142 -11.86 5.10 3.38
N ILE A 143 -12.91 5.87 3.07
CA ILE A 143 -12.83 7.32 2.87
C ILE A 143 -12.39 8.05 4.15
N LYS A 144 -12.87 7.64 5.34
CA LYS A 144 -12.40 8.18 6.62
C LYS A 144 -10.91 7.92 6.84
N ARG A 145 -10.41 6.73 6.48
CA ARG A 145 -8.98 6.41 6.56
C ARG A 145 -8.16 7.25 5.57
N CYS A 146 -8.65 7.47 4.36
CA CYS A 146 -8.05 8.40 3.40
C CYS A 146 -7.98 9.83 3.93
N LYS A 147 -9.06 10.33 4.55
CA LYS A 147 -9.08 11.65 5.23
C LYS A 147 -7.99 11.76 6.29
N MET A 148 -7.87 10.75 7.14
CA MET A 148 -6.82 10.69 8.15
C MET A 148 -5.42 10.68 7.53
N LEU A 149 -5.18 9.86 6.50
CA LEU A 149 -3.89 9.78 5.82
C LEU A 149 -3.53 11.09 5.11
N LYS A 150 -4.52 11.79 4.54
CA LYS A 150 -4.33 13.12 3.94
C LYS A 150 -3.90 14.15 4.98
N ALA A 151 -4.51 14.11 6.17
CA ALA A 151 -4.16 15.00 7.29
C ALA A 151 -2.77 14.71 7.90
N MET A 152 -2.29 13.46 7.81
CA MET A 152 -0.97 13.06 8.29
C MET A 152 0.18 13.30 7.30
N ARG A 153 -0.13 13.60 6.03
CA ARG A 153 0.86 13.85 4.98
C ARG A 153 1.22 15.35 4.88
N ASN A 154 1.29 16.00 6.03
CA ASN A 154 1.86 17.32 6.23
C ASN A 154 3.29 17.17 6.75
#